data_AF-A0A936GT47-F1
#
_entry.id   AF-A0A936GT47-F1
#
_cell.length_a   1.000
_cell.length_b   1.000
_cell.length_c   1.000
_cell.angle_alpha   90.00
_cell.angle_beta   90.00
_cell.angle_gamma   90.00
#
_symmetry.space_group_name_H-M   'P 1'
#
loop_
_entity.id
_entity.type
_entity.pdbx_description
1 polymer ?
#
loop_
_entity_poly.entity_id
_entity_poly.type
_entity_poly.pdbx_seq_one_letter_code
_entity_poly.pdbx_strand_id
1 'polypeptide(L)' 'MATEIDLLKEDIPRLEKKFGRDNPFVKLLKSQLDFLQNQNVSQEQREESYSGFVGFIKSKIDKRKVTSNKLH' A
#
# COMPACT_ATOMS: atom_id res chain seq x y z
N MET A 1 17.30 -2.88 -4.83
CA MET A 1 16.69 -3.03 -6.16
C MET A 1 15.86 -1.79 -6.40
N ALA A 2 16.04 -1.09 -7.51
CA ALA A 2 15.20 0.06 -7.84
C ALA A 2 13.77 -0.43 -8.11
N THR A 3 12.77 0.23 -7.54
CA THR A 3 11.37 -0.12 -7.81
C THR A 3 10.93 0.49 -9.14
N GLU A 4 9.88 -0.06 -9.74
CA GLU A 4 9.31 0.47 -10.99
C GLU A 4 8.85 1.93 -10.82
N ILE A 5 8.41 2.30 -9.61
CA ILE A 5 8.06 3.68 -9.24
C ILE A 5 9.29 4.60 -9.30
N ASP A 6 10.44 4.15 -8.80
CA ASP A 6 11.67 4.95 -8.79
C ASP A 6 12.16 5.23 -10.21
N LEU A 7 12.14 4.20 -11.07
CA LEU A 7 12.51 4.32 -12.48
C LEU A 7 11.58 5.30 -13.21
N LEU A 8 10.26 5.18 -13.01
CA LEU A 8 9.28 6.08 -13.63
C LEU A 8 9.43 7.53 -13.14
N LYS A 9 9.73 7.75 -11.85
CA LYS A 9 9.97 9.09 -11.31
C LYS A 9 11.19 9.77 -11.93
N GLU A 10 12.24 9.02 -12.25
CA GLU A 10 13.45 9.58 -12.87
C GLU A 10 13.28 9.83 -14.38
N ASP A 11 12.58 8.94 -15.08
CA ASP A 11 12.51 8.98 -16.54
C ASP A 11 11.39 9.86 -17.07
N ILE A 12 10.26 9.99 -16.39
CA ILE A 12 9.15 10.88 -16.83
C ILE A 12 9.63 12.33 -17.03
N PRO A 13 10.40 12.97 -16.13
CA PRO A 13 10.93 14.32 -16.35
C PRO A 13 11.86 14.44 -17.56
N ARG A 14 12.63 13.39 -17.86
CA ARG A 14 13.51 13.35 -19.04
C ARG A 14 12.68 13.23 -20.32
N LEU A 15 11.64 12.39 -20.30
CA LEU A 15 10.71 12.20 -21.41
C LEU A 15 9.86 13.44 -21.65
N GLU A 16 9.44 14.17 -20.61
CA GLU A 16 8.77 15.46 -20.73
C GLU A 16 9.62 16.50 -21.47
N LYS A 17 10.91 16.57 -21.16
CA LYS A 17 11.84 17.49 -21.84
C LYS A 17 12.07 17.11 -23.30
N LYS A 18 12.04 15.81 -23.62
CA LYS A 18 12.32 15.30 -24.98
C LYS A 18 11.11 15.33 -25.90
N PHE A 19 9.93 14.98 -25.38
CA PHE A 19 8.72 14.78 -26.17
C PHE A 19 7.61 15.79 -25.88
N GLY A 20 7.76 16.60 -24.82
CA GLY A 20 6.76 17.54 -24.35
C GLY A 20 5.80 16.94 -23.32
N ARG A 21 5.28 17.78 -22.43
CA ARG A 21 4.32 17.40 -21.38
C ARG A 21 3.00 16.86 -21.93
N ASP A 22 2.62 17.30 -23.12
CA ASP A 22 1.37 16.90 -23.77
C ASP A 22 1.47 15.63 -24.60
N ASN A 23 2.66 15.01 -24.65
CA ASN A 23 2.84 13.76 -25.36
C ASN A 23 1.97 12.64 -24.73
N PRO A 24 1.18 11.91 -25.54
CA PRO A 24 0.28 10.87 -25.03
C PRO A 24 1.02 9.74 -24.30
N PHE A 25 2.24 9.41 -24.71
CA PHE A 25 3.08 8.42 -24.03
C PHE A 25 3.49 8.89 -22.64
N VAL A 26 3.89 10.15 -22.49
CA VAL A 26 4.26 10.74 -21.20
C VAL A 26 3.05 10.81 -20.26
N LYS A 27 1.86 11.14 -20.79
CA LYS A 27 0.60 11.12 -20.02
C LYS A 27 0.26 9.71 -19.54
N LEU A 28 0.44 8.69 -20.38
CA LEU A 28 0.22 7.30 -19.99
C LEU A 28 1.16 6.87 -18.85
N LEU A 29 2.45 7.19 -18.96
CA LEU A 29 3.45 6.85 -17.92
C LEU A 29 3.15 7.53 -16.58
N LYS A 30 2.69 8.78 -16.59
CA LYS A 30 2.21 9.45 -15.38
C LYS A 30 1.01 8.75 -14.75
N SER A 31 0.03 8.37 -15.57
CA SER A 31 -1.13 7.64 -15.07
C SER A 31 -0.75 6.28 -14.47
N GLN A 32 0.25 5.60 -15.04
CA GLN A 32 0.79 4.36 -14.48
C GLN A 32 1.52 4.59 -13.16
N LEU A 33 2.31 5.65 -13.06
CA LEU A 33 2.97 6.04 -11.82
C LEU A 33 1.95 6.31 -10.69
N ASP A 34 0.89 7.06 -10.99
CA ASP A 34 -0.17 7.36 -10.02
C ASP A 34 -0.90 6.07 -9.58
N PHE A 35 -1.17 5.17 -10.52
CA PHE A 35 -1.78 3.88 -10.20
C PHE A 35 -0.91 3.04 -9.27
N LEU A 36 0.39 2.92 -9.56
CA LEU A 36 1.34 2.16 -8.75
C LEU A 36 1.52 2.76 -7.34
N GLN A 37 1.50 4.09 -7.21
CA GLN A 37 1.54 4.76 -5.92
C GLN A 37 0.29 4.47 -5.09
N ASN A 38 -0.90 4.55 -5.70
CA ASN A 38 -2.16 4.29 -5.01
C ASN A 38 -2.32 2.82 -4.57
N GLN A 39 -1.74 1.87 -5.33
CA GLN A 39 -1.72 0.46 -4.93
C GLN A 39 -0.85 0.22 -3.69
N ASN A 40 0.34 0.85 -3.60
CA ASN A 40 1.20 0.72 -2.43
C ASN A 40 0.54 1.28 -1.17
N VAL A 41 -0.10 2.46 -1.27
CA VAL A 41 -0.84 3.06 -0.15
C VAL A 41 -2.01 2.17 0.31
N SER A 42 -2.70 1.53 -0.63
CA SER A 42 -3.83 0.64 -0.31
C SER A 42 -3.40 -0.68 0.34
N GLN A 43 -2.18 -1.15 0.06
CA GLN A 43 -1.62 -2.34 0.72
C GLN A 43 -1.24 -2.04 2.18
N GLU A 44 -0.56 -0.93 2.45
CA GLU A 44 -0.21 -0.51 3.82
C GLU A 44 -1.46 -0.39 4.72
N GLN A 45 -2.52 0.23 4.23
CA GLN A 45 -3.77 0.39 4.99
C GLN A 45 -4.48 -0.93 5.28
N ARG A 46 -4.37 -1.92 4.37
CA ARG A 46 -4.94 -3.25 4.58
C ARG A 46 -4.19 -4.03 5.64
N GLU A 47 -2.86 -3.93 5.68
CA GLU A 47 -2.03 -4.60 6.67
C GLU A 47 -2.24 -4.04 8.08
N GLU A 48 -2.36 -2.73 8.22
CA GLU A 48 -2.68 -2.09 9.51
C GLU A 48 -4.06 -2.53 10.04
N SER A 49 -5.07 -2.57 9.17
CA SER A 49 -6.44 -2.96 9.55
C SER A 49 -6.54 -4.43 9.97
N TYR A 50 -5.81 -5.34 9.30
CA TYR A 50 -5.78 -6.75 9.66
C TYR A 50 -5.09 -7.01 11.01
N SER A 51 -3.99 -6.29 11.29
CA SER A 51 -3.27 -6.44 12.56
C SER A 51 -4.12 -6.02 13.77
N GLY A 52 -4.88 -4.93 13.65
CA GLY A 52 -5.77 -4.44 14.70
C GLY A 52 -6.94 -5.40 14.98
N PHE A 53 -7.53 -5.97 13.93
CA PHE A 53 -8.63 -6.94 14.07
C PHE A 53 -8.18 -8.25 14.71
N VAL A 54 -7.05 -8.82 14.26
CA VAL A 54 -6.50 -10.07 14.83
C VAL A 54 -6.12 -9.86 16.30
N GLY A 55 -5.53 -8.71 16.66
CA GLY A 55 -5.22 -8.36 18.04
C GLY A 55 -6.46 -8.30 18.95
N PHE A 56 -7.56 -7.71 18.44
CA PHE A 56 -8.83 -7.65 19.16
C PHE A 56 -9.46 -9.04 19.38
N ILE A 57 -9.49 -9.89 18.35
CA ILE A 57 -10.03 -11.25 18.45
C ILE A 57 -9.19 -12.08 19.43
N LYS A 58 -7.87 -12.00 19.36
CA LYS A 58 -6.96 -12.69 20.29
C LYS A 58 -7.20 -12.26 21.74
N SER A 59 -7.38 -10.96 22.00
CA SER A 59 -7.70 -10.42 23.33
C SER A 59 -9.04 -10.94 23.88
N LYS A 60 -10.07 -11.08 23.03
CA LYS A 60 -11.38 -11.61 23.43
C LYS A 60 -11.34 -13.10 23.77
N ILE A 61 -10.54 -13.89 23.04
CA ILE A 61 -10.38 -15.33 23.28
C ILE A 61 -9.64 -15.58 24.60
N ASP A 62 -8.59 -14.81 24.88
CA ASP A 62 -7.80 -14.95 26.11
C ASP A 62 -8.67 -14.68 27.36
N LYS A 63 -9.47 -13.60 27.34
CA LYS A 63 -10.38 -13.26 28.44
C LYS A 63 -11.42 -14.35 28.73
N ARG A 64 -11.88 -15.11 27.73
CA ARG A 64 -12.82 -16.23 27.94
C ARG A 64 -12.18 -17.44 28.61
N LYS A 65 -10.89 -17.70 28.36
CA LYS A 65 -10.17 -18.82 28.99
C LYS A 65 -9.92 -18.55 30.48
N VAL A 66 -9.64 -17.31 30.86
CA VAL A 66 -9.42 -16.93 32.27
C VAL A 66 -10.69 -17.05 33.11
N THR A 67 -11.87 -16.71 32.56
CA THR A 67 -13.14 -16.85 33.30
C THR A 67 -13.61 -18.29 33.47
N SER A 68 -13.21 -19.21 32.59
CA SER A 68 -13.59 -20.62 32.68
C SER A 68 -12.76 -21.41 33.70
N ASN A 69 -11.61 -20.87 34.14
CA ASN A 69 -10.69 -21.54 35.06
C ASN A 69 -10.85 -21.09 36.53
N LYS A 70 -11.88 -20.29 36.84
CA LYS A 70 -12.20 -19.77 38.19
C LYS A 70 -13.48 -20.36 38.78
N LEU A 71 -14.09 -21.34 38.10
CA LEU A 71 -15.38 -21.96 38.46
C LEU A 71 -15.26 -23.47 38.72
N HIS A 72 -14.05 -23.96 39.01
CA HIS A 72 -13.82 -25.33 39.45
C HIS A 72 -12.98 -25.35 40.72
#